data_AF-A0A661D9F2-F1
#
_entry.id   AF-A0A661D9F2-F1
#
_cell.length_a   1.000
_cell.length_b   1.000
_cell.length_c   1.000
_cell.angle_alpha   90.00
_cell.angle_beta   90.00
_cell.angle_gamma   90.00
#
_symmetry.space_group_name_H-M   'P 1'
#
loop_
_entity.id
_entity.type
_entity.pdbx_description
1 polymer ?
#
loop_
_entity_poly.entity_id
_entity_poly.type
_entity_poly.pdbx_seq_one_letter_code
_entity_poly.pdbx_strand_id
1 'polypeptide(L)'
;MEGKIKKLYELQEIADLEWIDGTPFPKDIKTSKLIITGTPGSGKTMLVQKIKGWPEEGYLDISSRNWWKSKVFQLKPREIHFGLPFFGHDKSFPVYDMESLNALSRLELDIFRIPLPKPYHGILSVDWRNKFIFEFQILPAEKIFSQRKQRAEGGTHHVDKDLTLERVEEEVNVYRDLALFFHRAGWEVYLREDYNGTPKKFTEKVQREADIEHLYQDLVRKRTIYEEFDHLKLRQQLITRTWRHQFNSELMEFFTDILPKIMEAERCSIFIHDPQHKKIWLKCGTNVGEKEIEVSREGAIAGEVIETGKAVIKNKLEEVTGIHKEVDQKTGFVTRNLICVPILSLTSSETAGAIEVLNKQGNREFDDEDKQMLERAAYHLEMAAENAFLSQDMLDFSALLSHQVQKSSWMMTWWGIGLWVLTAVTAGTLTWYLLLKLLPDL
;
A
#
# COMPACT_ATOMS: atom_id res chain seq x y z
N MET A 1 1.60 19.12 12.10
CA MET A 1 2.17 19.96 11.02
C MET A 1 1.03 20.41 10.10
N GLU A 2 0.10 21.19 10.64
CA GLU A 2 -0.94 21.86 9.86
C GLU A 2 -0.32 23.11 9.22
N GLY A 3 -0.51 23.26 7.91
CA GLY A 3 -0.02 24.43 7.17
C GLY A 3 1.35 24.25 6.53
N LYS A 4 1.38 23.52 5.40
CA LYS A 4 2.22 23.78 4.19
C LYS A 4 2.24 22.55 3.27
N ILE A 5 1.09 22.15 2.74
CA ILE A 5 1.05 21.49 1.42
C ILE A 5 0.58 22.57 0.44
N LYS A 6 1.54 23.27 -0.16
CA LYS A 6 1.29 24.26 -1.22
C LYS A 6 0.50 23.60 -2.34
N LYS A 7 -0.53 24.29 -2.85
CA LYS A 7 -1.33 23.92 -4.04
C LYS A 7 -0.43 23.37 -5.15
N LEU A 8 -0.62 22.10 -5.51
CA LEU A 8 0.10 21.40 -6.60
C LEU A 8 -0.36 21.82 -8.01
N TYR A 9 -1.38 22.68 -8.11
CA TYR A 9 -1.97 23.17 -9.37
C TYR A 9 -2.76 24.48 -9.12
N GLU A 10 -2.98 25.26 -10.17
CA GLU A 10 -3.78 26.49 -10.15
C GLU A 10 -5.02 26.37 -11.06
N LEU A 11 -6.15 26.89 -10.57
CA LEU A 11 -7.43 26.90 -11.29
C LEU A 11 -7.80 28.32 -11.72
N GLN A 12 -8.40 28.45 -12.89
CA GLN A 12 -8.92 29.71 -13.42
C GLN A 12 -10.39 29.56 -13.78
N GLU A 13 -11.21 30.52 -13.38
CA GLU A 13 -12.62 30.63 -13.81
C GLU A 13 -12.72 30.94 -15.30
N ILE A 14 -13.70 30.34 -15.94
CA ILE A 14 -13.95 30.54 -17.37
C ILE A 14 -14.77 31.81 -17.54
N ALA A 15 -14.21 32.78 -18.26
CA ALA A 15 -14.85 34.07 -18.48
C ALA A 15 -15.91 34.06 -19.59
N ASP A 16 -15.69 33.29 -20.66
CA ASP A 16 -16.60 33.24 -21.80
C ASP A 16 -17.62 32.11 -21.62
N LEU A 17 -18.85 32.50 -21.27
CA LEU A 17 -19.89 31.59 -20.78
C LEU A 17 -21.16 31.66 -21.63
N GLU A 18 -21.80 30.50 -21.78
CA GLU A 18 -23.18 30.34 -22.22
C GLU A 18 -24.02 29.78 -21.06
N TRP A 19 -25.27 30.20 -20.96
CA TRP A 19 -26.19 29.77 -19.90
C TRP A 19 -27.18 28.74 -20.44
N ILE A 20 -27.14 27.54 -19.86
CA ILE A 20 -28.07 26.46 -20.16
C ILE A 20 -28.95 26.25 -18.92
N ASP A 21 -30.24 26.56 -19.03
CA ASP A 21 -31.23 26.42 -17.94
C ASP A 21 -30.76 27.03 -16.60
N GLY A 22 -30.19 28.24 -16.67
CA GLY A 22 -29.70 28.98 -15.50
C GLY A 22 -28.38 28.46 -14.93
N THR A 23 -27.66 27.57 -15.63
CA THR A 23 -26.32 27.10 -15.24
C THR A 23 -25.27 27.54 -16.27
N PRO A 24 -24.15 28.15 -15.83
CA PRO A 24 -23.11 28.63 -16.74
C PRO A 24 -22.21 27.47 -17.22
N PHE A 25 -21.92 27.47 -18.52
CA PHE A 25 -20.98 26.57 -19.18
C PHE A 25 -20.04 27.36 -20.09
N PRO A 26 -18.86 26.82 -20.47
CA PRO A 26 -18.02 27.42 -21.49
C PRO A 26 -18.80 27.62 -22.79
N LYS A 27 -18.67 28.78 -23.42
CA LYS A 27 -19.48 29.14 -24.60
C LYS A 27 -19.40 28.17 -25.78
N ASP A 28 -18.25 27.53 -26.00
CA ASP A 28 -18.04 26.58 -27.10
C ASP A 28 -18.25 25.12 -26.68
N ILE A 29 -18.90 24.87 -25.54
CA ILE A 29 -19.06 23.52 -25.02
C ILE A 29 -19.95 22.68 -25.95
N LYS A 30 -19.46 21.47 -26.29
CA LYS A 30 -20.26 20.48 -27.00
C LYS A 30 -20.89 19.54 -25.98
N THR A 31 -22.13 19.81 -25.56
CA THR A 31 -22.87 18.97 -24.59
C THR A 31 -22.96 17.50 -25.00
N SER A 32 -22.94 17.21 -26.31
CA SER A 32 -22.84 15.85 -26.87
C SER A 32 -21.52 15.12 -26.58
N LYS A 33 -20.54 15.77 -25.96
CA LYS A 33 -19.28 15.18 -25.47
C LYS A 33 -19.20 15.12 -23.94
N LEU A 34 -20.11 15.79 -23.24
CA LEU A 34 -20.00 16.06 -21.82
C LEU A 34 -20.35 14.85 -20.97
N ILE A 35 -19.45 14.55 -20.02
CA ILE A 35 -19.59 13.52 -18.99
C ILE A 35 -19.50 14.23 -17.64
N ILE A 36 -20.50 14.02 -16.79
CA ILE A 36 -20.57 14.63 -15.47
C ILE A 36 -20.23 13.58 -14.41
N THR A 37 -19.31 13.90 -13.53
CA THR A 37 -18.83 13.01 -12.46
C THR A 37 -18.48 13.82 -11.20
N GLY A 38 -18.20 13.17 -10.09
CA GLY A 38 -18.04 13.83 -8.78
C GLY A 38 -18.50 12.97 -7.62
N THR A 39 -18.25 13.45 -6.40
CA THR A 39 -18.60 12.74 -5.16
C THR A 39 -20.12 12.55 -4.99
N PRO A 40 -20.58 11.57 -4.20
CA PRO A 40 -21.99 11.51 -3.79
C PRO A 40 -22.40 12.83 -3.12
N GLY A 41 -23.63 13.27 -3.39
CA GLY A 41 -24.13 14.54 -2.83
C GLY A 41 -23.64 15.81 -3.55
N SER A 42 -22.70 15.73 -4.49
CA SER A 42 -22.20 16.90 -5.24
C SER A 42 -23.18 17.53 -6.24
N GLY A 43 -24.37 16.95 -6.43
CA GLY A 43 -25.43 17.53 -7.28
C GLY A 43 -25.36 17.16 -8.76
N LYS A 44 -24.58 16.12 -9.13
CA LYS A 44 -24.47 15.59 -10.50
C LYS A 44 -25.81 15.36 -11.19
N THR A 45 -26.73 14.62 -10.56
CA THR A 45 -28.06 14.32 -11.12
C THR A 45 -28.86 15.58 -11.41
N MET A 46 -28.83 16.56 -10.48
CA MET A 46 -29.48 17.86 -10.66
C MET A 46 -28.91 18.60 -11.88
N LEU A 47 -27.58 18.63 -12.03
CA LEU A 47 -26.93 19.28 -13.15
C LEU A 47 -27.27 18.61 -14.49
N VAL A 48 -27.23 17.28 -14.54
CA VAL A 48 -27.56 16.49 -15.73
C VAL A 48 -29.01 16.69 -16.15
N GLN A 49 -29.94 16.76 -15.20
CA GLN A 49 -31.35 17.04 -15.47
C GLN A 49 -31.57 18.43 -16.10
N LYS A 50 -30.91 19.47 -15.57
CA LYS A 50 -31.01 20.85 -16.10
C LYS A 50 -30.58 20.95 -17.57
N ILE A 51 -29.51 20.25 -17.92
CA ILE A 51 -29.01 20.22 -19.31
C ILE A 51 -29.72 19.18 -20.19
N LYS A 52 -30.88 18.67 -19.74
CA LYS A 52 -31.70 17.66 -20.44
C LYS A 52 -30.91 16.41 -20.83
N GLY A 53 -29.95 16.05 -19.99
CA GLY A 53 -29.15 14.85 -20.14
C GLY A 53 -29.88 13.59 -19.66
N TRP A 54 -29.11 12.52 -19.52
CA TRP A 54 -29.60 11.23 -19.05
C TRP A 54 -29.25 11.06 -17.57
N PRO A 55 -30.14 11.44 -16.63
CA PRO A 55 -29.98 11.12 -15.22
C PRO A 55 -30.20 9.61 -15.04
N GLU A 56 -29.30 8.96 -14.30
CA GLU A 56 -29.28 7.54 -13.86
C GLU A 56 -27.82 7.06 -13.91
N GLU A 57 -27.29 6.74 -12.72
CA GLU A 57 -25.88 6.45 -12.45
C GLU A 57 -25.33 5.34 -13.37
N GLY A 58 -24.63 5.72 -14.43
CA GLY A 58 -23.84 4.75 -15.19
C GLY A 58 -22.59 4.39 -14.37
N TYR A 59 -22.35 3.11 -14.09
CA TYR A 59 -21.10 2.66 -13.48
C TYR A 59 -20.04 2.36 -14.56
N LEU A 60 -18.82 2.84 -14.35
CA LEU A 60 -17.69 2.55 -15.21
C LEU A 60 -16.41 2.30 -14.41
N ASP A 61 -15.93 1.07 -14.44
CA ASP A 61 -14.60 0.74 -13.94
C ASP A 61 -13.52 1.28 -14.89
N ILE A 62 -12.82 2.33 -14.46
CA ILE A 62 -11.77 2.99 -15.26
C ILE A 62 -10.43 2.26 -15.19
N SER A 63 -10.28 1.23 -14.36
CA SER A 63 -9.11 0.34 -14.41
C SER A 63 -9.19 -0.67 -15.56
N SER A 64 -10.39 -0.85 -16.14
CA SER A 64 -10.61 -1.82 -17.20
C SER A 64 -9.89 -1.43 -18.50
N ARG A 65 -9.41 -2.46 -19.22
CA ARG A 65 -8.70 -2.26 -20.49
C ARG A 65 -9.61 -1.58 -21.51
N ASN A 66 -9.15 -0.44 -22.06
CA ASN A 66 -9.89 0.37 -23.02
C ASN A 66 -11.25 0.90 -22.49
N TRP A 67 -11.36 1.26 -21.21
CA TRP A 67 -12.60 1.80 -20.62
C TRP A 67 -13.23 2.95 -21.43
N TRP A 68 -12.41 3.78 -22.11
CA TRP A 68 -12.85 4.86 -23.00
C TRP A 68 -13.70 4.40 -24.21
N LYS A 69 -13.73 3.10 -24.50
CA LYS A 69 -14.59 2.48 -25.54
C LYS A 69 -15.92 1.98 -25.00
N SER A 70 -16.19 2.12 -23.70
CA SER A 70 -17.39 1.59 -23.06
C SER A 70 -18.67 2.14 -23.70
N LYS A 71 -19.68 1.27 -23.81
CA LYS A 71 -21.01 1.64 -24.32
C LYS A 71 -21.73 2.63 -23.41
N VAL A 72 -21.32 2.75 -22.15
CA VAL A 72 -21.89 3.74 -21.20
C VAL A 72 -21.79 5.17 -21.74
N PHE A 73 -20.80 5.44 -22.60
CA PHE A 73 -20.60 6.74 -23.24
C PHE A 73 -21.47 7.00 -24.48
N GLN A 74 -22.39 6.09 -24.86
CA GLN A 74 -23.24 6.27 -26.03
C GLN A 74 -24.27 7.40 -25.83
N LEU A 75 -24.80 7.53 -24.62
CA LEU A 75 -25.78 8.55 -24.26
C LEU A 75 -25.08 9.71 -23.54
N LYS A 76 -25.28 10.94 -24.01
CA LYS A 76 -24.64 12.17 -23.50
C LYS A 76 -25.58 13.38 -23.67
N PRO A 77 -25.48 14.40 -22.80
CA PRO A 77 -24.66 14.44 -21.59
C PRO A 77 -25.19 13.45 -20.53
N ARG A 78 -24.29 12.86 -19.74
CA ARG A 78 -24.66 11.79 -18.79
C ARG A 78 -23.81 11.81 -17.52
N GLU A 79 -24.45 11.42 -16.43
CA GLU A 79 -23.82 11.12 -15.14
C GLU A 79 -23.08 9.78 -15.15
N ILE A 80 -21.80 9.76 -14.74
CA ILE A 80 -21.01 8.53 -14.61
C ILE A 80 -20.33 8.46 -13.24
N HIS A 81 -20.49 7.30 -12.61
CA HIS A 81 -19.84 6.89 -11.38
C HIS A 81 -18.66 6.00 -11.74
N PHE A 82 -17.46 6.44 -11.36
CA PHE A 82 -16.27 5.67 -11.66
C PHE A 82 -16.02 4.61 -10.59
N GLY A 83 -15.73 3.39 -11.03
CA GLY A 83 -15.01 2.40 -10.24
C GLY A 83 -13.55 2.76 -10.26
N LEU A 84 -13.01 3.12 -9.09
CA LEU A 84 -11.67 3.65 -8.93
C LEU A 84 -10.74 2.58 -8.35
N PRO A 85 -9.52 2.41 -8.89
CA PRO A 85 -8.50 1.58 -8.27
C PRO A 85 -7.86 2.29 -7.09
N PHE A 86 -7.74 1.61 -5.95
CA PHE A 86 -7.10 2.14 -4.74
C PHE A 86 -5.89 1.30 -4.35
N PHE A 87 -4.90 1.92 -3.71
CA PHE A 87 -3.74 1.21 -3.16
C PHE A 87 -4.18 0.18 -2.13
N GLY A 88 -3.54 -1.00 -2.14
CA GLY A 88 -3.85 -2.11 -1.23
C GLY A 88 -5.07 -2.95 -1.61
N HIS A 89 -5.73 -2.70 -2.75
CA HIS A 89 -6.92 -3.44 -3.18
C HIS A 89 -6.87 -3.86 -4.64
N ASP A 90 -7.08 -5.14 -4.93
CA ASP A 90 -7.03 -5.68 -6.31
C ASP A 90 -8.22 -5.27 -7.19
N LYS A 91 -9.35 -4.86 -6.60
CA LYS A 91 -10.57 -4.49 -7.34
C LYS A 91 -10.81 -2.99 -7.30
N SER A 92 -11.44 -2.48 -8.34
CA SER A 92 -11.93 -1.09 -8.37
C SER A 92 -13.34 -1.02 -7.79
N PHE A 93 -13.63 0.04 -7.05
CA PHE A 93 -14.93 0.28 -6.44
C PHE A 93 -15.27 1.77 -6.47
N PRO A 94 -16.56 2.15 -6.42
CA PRO A 94 -16.93 3.55 -6.32
C PRO A 94 -16.56 4.11 -4.94
N VAL A 95 -16.31 5.42 -4.86
CA VAL A 95 -15.80 6.08 -3.64
C VAL A 95 -16.75 6.03 -2.43
N TYR A 96 -17.99 5.55 -2.62
CA TYR A 96 -19.06 5.54 -1.61
C TYR A 96 -19.51 4.14 -1.18
N ASP A 97 -18.86 3.09 -1.69
CA ASP A 97 -19.15 1.71 -1.29
C ASP A 97 -18.60 1.40 0.12
N MET A 98 -19.38 1.68 1.16
CA MET A 98 -18.96 1.54 2.58
C MET A 98 -18.33 0.19 2.93
N GLU A 99 -18.79 -0.92 2.34
CA GLU A 99 -18.29 -2.26 2.67
C GLU A 99 -16.84 -2.46 2.18
N SER A 100 -16.54 -2.00 0.97
CA SER A 100 -15.18 -2.04 0.39
C SER A 100 -14.24 -0.99 1.03
N LEU A 101 -14.81 0.12 1.49
CA LEU A 101 -14.11 1.28 2.00
C LEU A 101 -13.66 1.17 3.46
N ASN A 102 -14.40 0.43 4.29
CA ASN A 102 -14.05 0.21 5.70
C ASN A 102 -12.79 -0.67 5.87
N ALA A 103 -12.39 -1.39 4.82
CA ALA A 103 -11.14 -2.13 4.79
C ALA A 103 -9.91 -1.26 4.44
N LEU A 104 -10.12 -0.04 3.93
CA LEU A 104 -9.06 0.90 3.58
C LEU A 104 -8.69 1.76 4.78
N SER A 105 -7.39 1.81 5.10
CA SER A 105 -6.86 2.74 6.11
C SER A 105 -6.87 4.21 5.65
N ARG A 106 -6.83 4.45 4.33
CA ARG A 106 -6.93 5.77 3.69
C ARG A 106 -7.39 5.62 2.24
N LEU A 107 -8.15 6.60 1.74
CA LEU A 107 -8.46 6.67 0.30
C LEU A 107 -7.31 7.26 -0.51
N GLU A 108 -6.49 6.40 -1.10
CA GLU A 108 -5.42 6.81 -2.01
C GLU A 108 -5.61 6.15 -3.39
N LEU A 109 -5.80 6.99 -4.41
CA LEU A 109 -6.08 6.56 -5.78
C LEU A 109 -4.82 5.96 -6.44
N ASP A 110 -4.91 4.72 -6.90
CA ASP A 110 -3.84 4.09 -7.68
C ASP A 110 -3.97 4.44 -9.16
N ILE A 111 -3.48 5.63 -9.52
CA ILE A 111 -3.51 6.15 -10.88
C ILE A 111 -2.78 5.25 -11.90
N PHE A 112 -1.86 4.40 -11.45
CA PHE A 112 -1.06 3.53 -12.32
C PHE A 112 -1.88 2.37 -12.90
N ARG A 113 -3.02 2.06 -12.27
CA ARG A 113 -3.98 1.06 -12.75
C ARG A 113 -5.04 1.62 -13.68
N ILE A 114 -5.03 2.93 -13.97
CA ILE A 114 -5.98 3.57 -14.90
C ILE A 114 -5.32 3.63 -16.29
N PRO A 115 -5.65 2.72 -17.24
CA PRO A 115 -5.08 2.78 -18.58
C PRO A 115 -5.52 4.04 -19.32
N LEU A 116 -4.64 4.55 -20.18
CA LEU A 116 -4.90 5.72 -21.03
C LEU A 116 -5.01 5.32 -22.52
N PRO A 117 -5.83 6.02 -23.32
CA PRO A 117 -5.85 5.81 -24.76
C PRO A 117 -4.49 6.16 -25.37
N LYS A 118 -4.06 5.39 -26.39
CA LYS A 118 -2.88 5.74 -27.18
C LYS A 118 -3.02 7.16 -27.76
N PRO A 119 -1.92 7.91 -27.91
CA PRO A 119 -1.94 9.19 -28.62
C PRO A 119 -2.57 9.07 -30.02
N TYR A 120 -3.07 10.17 -30.55
CA TYR A 120 -3.60 10.21 -31.91
C TYR A 120 -2.43 10.18 -32.90
N HIS A 121 -2.48 9.32 -33.92
CA HIS A 121 -1.38 9.16 -34.90
C HIS A 121 -1.83 9.41 -36.35
N GLY A 122 -2.96 10.12 -36.56
CA GLY A 122 -3.46 10.48 -37.89
C GLY A 122 -4.83 9.90 -38.26
N ILE A 123 -5.17 9.99 -39.56
CA ILE A 123 -6.55 9.98 -40.12
C ILE A 123 -7.37 8.71 -39.80
N LEU A 124 -6.71 7.55 -39.63
CA LEU A 124 -7.39 6.28 -39.33
C LEU A 124 -7.50 5.97 -37.83
N SER A 125 -6.89 6.78 -36.96
CA SER A 125 -6.94 6.58 -35.52
C SER A 125 -8.04 7.44 -34.90
N VAL A 126 -8.78 6.90 -33.94
CA VAL A 126 -9.81 7.67 -33.22
C VAL A 126 -9.13 8.50 -32.14
N ASP A 127 -9.33 9.81 -32.17
CA ASP A 127 -8.93 10.70 -31.08
C ASP A 127 -9.90 10.56 -29.91
N TRP A 128 -9.59 9.64 -29.01
CA TRP A 128 -10.39 9.38 -27.81
C TRP A 128 -10.32 10.53 -26.79
N ARG A 129 -9.27 11.35 -26.81
CA ARG A 129 -9.12 12.47 -25.86
C ARG A 129 -10.05 13.61 -26.21
N ASN A 130 -10.15 13.96 -27.49
CA ASN A 130 -11.09 14.98 -27.97
C ASN A 130 -12.55 14.51 -28.07
N LYS A 131 -12.85 13.24 -27.77
CA LYS A 131 -14.22 12.68 -27.84
C LYS A 131 -15.05 12.96 -26.57
N PHE A 132 -14.40 13.29 -25.47
CA PHE A 132 -15.04 13.45 -24.16
C PHE A 132 -14.59 14.76 -23.52
N ILE A 133 -15.54 15.41 -22.85
CA ILE A 133 -15.30 16.53 -21.94
C ILE A 133 -15.74 16.04 -20.57
N PHE A 134 -14.89 16.12 -19.56
CA PHE A 134 -15.21 15.68 -18.21
C PHE A 134 -15.47 16.89 -17.31
N GLU A 135 -16.66 16.95 -16.72
CA GLU A 135 -17.00 17.93 -15.70
C GLU A 135 -17.09 17.26 -14.33
N PHE A 136 -16.20 17.68 -13.43
CA PHE A 136 -16.09 17.21 -12.07
C PHE A 136 -16.80 18.18 -11.11
N GLN A 137 -17.84 17.69 -10.43
CA GLN A 137 -18.50 18.39 -9.33
C GLN A 137 -17.72 18.11 -8.04
N ILE A 138 -16.94 19.10 -7.60
CA ILE A 138 -16.03 19.02 -6.44
C ILE A 138 -16.38 20.17 -5.48
N LEU A 139 -17.50 20.04 -4.78
CA LEU A 139 -17.94 21.01 -3.79
C LEU A 139 -17.08 20.92 -2.52
N PRO A 140 -17.04 21.99 -1.69
CA PRO A 140 -16.48 21.93 -0.34
C PRO A 140 -17.06 20.76 0.46
N ALA A 141 -16.19 20.05 1.20
CA ALA A 141 -16.57 18.85 1.93
C ALA A 141 -17.65 19.12 2.97
N GLU A 142 -17.62 20.30 3.60
CA GLU A 142 -18.58 20.73 4.61
C GLU A 142 -19.99 20.84 4.02
N LYS A 143 -20.12 21.38 2.80
CA LYS A 143 -21.39 21.47 2.07
C LYS A 143 -21.93 20.08 1.72
N ILE A 144 -21.07 19.19 1.22
CA ILE A 144 -21.46 17.81 0.87
C ILE A 144 -21.89 17.06 2.14
N PHE A 145 -21.11 17.17 3.21
CA PHE A 145 -21.37 16.54 4.50
C PHE A 145 -22.70 16.99 5.09
N SER A 146 -22.95 18.30 5.19
CA SER A 146 -24.20 18.83 5.73
C SER A 146 -25.41 18.35 4.94
N GLN A 147 -25.29 18.29 3.60
CA GLN A 147 -26.39 17.87 2.74
C GLN A 147 -26.66 16.36 2.82
N ARG A 148 -25.61 15.52 2.84
CA ARG A 148 -25.76 14.06 2.99
C ARG A 148 -26.32 13.70 4.35
N LYS A 149 -25.89 14.39 5.42
CA LYS A 149 -26.43 14.22 6.76
C LYS A 149 -27.93 14.53 6.83
N GLN A 150 -28.36 15.64 6.22
CA GLN A 150 -29.79 15.99 6.14
C GLN A 150 -30.62 14.94 5.37
N ARG A 151 -30.08 14.34 4.30
CA ARG A 151 -30.75 13.27 3.55
C ARG A 151 -30.83 11.95 4.33
N ALA A 152 -29.79 11.63 5.10
CA ALA A 152 -29.74 10.47 5.99
C ALA A 152 -30.76 10.58 7.13
N GLU A 153 -30.93 11.76 7.72
CA GLU A 153 -31.96 12.07 8.73
C GLU A 153 -33.38 11.92 8.15
N GLY A 154 -33.56 12.18 6.84
CA GLY A 154 -34.80 11.91 6.10
C GLY A 154 -35.06 10.43 5.77
N GLY A 155 -34.18 9.51 6.18
CA GLY A 155 -34.37 8.05 6.07
C GLY A 155 -34.20 7.44 4.67
N THR A 156 -33.73 8.21 3.69
CA THR A 156 -33.72 7.79 2.27
C THR A 156 -32.42 7.14 1.79
N HIS A 157 -31.33 7.21 2.57
CA HIS A 157 -30.02 6.69 2.17
C HIS A 157 -29.27 6.01 3.32
N HIS A 158 -29.18 4.68 3.27
CA HIS A 158 -28.48 3.87 4.29
C HIS A 158 -26.94 3.90 4.18
N VAL A 159 -26.41 4.44 3.08
CA VAL A 159 -24.95 4.54 2.78
C VAL A 159 -24.25 5.60 3.64
N ASP A 160 -25.01 6.42 4.38
CA ASP A 160 -24.50 7.57 5.14
C ASP A 160 -24.63 7.40 6.67
N LYS A 161 -24.87 6.19 7.18
CA LYS A 161 -25.09 5.94 8.62
C LYS A 161 -23.92 6.35 9.52
N ASP A 162 -22.69 6.13 9.06
CA ASP A 162 -21.45 6.44 9.79
C ASP A 162 -20.62 7.54 9.09
N LEU A 163 -21.29 8.43 8.35
CA LEU A 163 -20.62 9.48 7.58
C LEU A 163 -19.91 10.47 8.51
N THR A 164 -18.61 10.69 8.28
CA THR A 164 -17.80 11.72 8.96
C THR A 164 -17.38 12.82 7.98
N LEU A 165 -17.09 14.01 8.48
CA LEU A 165 -16.57 15.10 7.64
C LEU A 165 -15.22 14.72 7.02
N GLU A 166 -14.33 14.12 7.81
CA GLU A 166 -13.04 13.59 7.35
C GLU A 166 -13.23 12.63 6.17
N ARG A 167 -14.23 11.74 6.24
CA ARG A 167 -14.50 10.82 5.14
C ARG A 167 -14.92 11.54 3.86
N VAL A 168 -15.77 12.55 3.99
CA VAL A 168 -16.19 13.37 2.85
C VAL A 168 -15.01 14.16 2.27
N GLU A 169 -14.09 14.65 3.11
CA GLU A 169 -12.85 15.29 2.66
C GLU A 169 -11.98 14.34 1.85
N GLU A 170 -11.81 13.10 2.30
CA GLU A 170 -11.09 12.06 1.56
C GLU A 170 -11.75 11.78 0.19
N GLU A 171 -13.07 11.60 0.16
CA GLU A 171 -13.80 11.38 -1.10
C GLU A 171 -13.60 12.54 -2.09
N VAL A 172 -13.66 13.78 -1.59
CA VAL A 172 -13.44 15.00 -2.38
C VAL A 172 -12.00 15.07 -2.90
N ASN A 173 -11.02 14.68 -2.09
CA ASN A 173 -9.61 14.61 -2.49
C ASN A 173 -9.39 13.60 -3.63
N VAL A 174 -10.00 12.41 -3.54
CA VAL A 174 -9.90 11.39 -4.61
C VAL A 174 -10.40 11.94 -5.95
N TYR A 175 -11.55 12.61 -5.97
CA TYR A 175 -12.09 13.18 -7.21
C TYR A 175 -11.26 14.36 -7.73
N ARG A 176 -10.62 15.11 -6.85
CA ARG A 176 -9.68 16.18 -7.20
C ARG A 176 -8.41 15.63 -7.85
N ASP A 177 -7.84 14.57 -7.28
CA ASP A 177 -6.68 13.89 -7.84
C ASP A 177 -7.00 13.25 -9.19
N LEU A 178 -8.19 12.65 -9.31
CA LEU A 178 -8.70 12.10 -10.56
C LEU A 178 -8.89 13.18 -11.64
N ALA A 179 -9.44 14.34 -11.29
CA ALA A 179 -9.62 15.45 -12.22
C ALA A 179 -8.27 15.98 -12.73
N LEU A 180 -7.29 16.12 -11.83
CA LEU A 180 -5.93 16.52 -12.19
C LEU A 180 -5.25 15.48 -13.09
N PHE A 181 -5.42 14.19 -12.77
CA PHE A 181 -4.92 13.10 -13.61
C PHE A 181 -5.54 13.14 -15.01
N PHE A 182 -6.86 13.36 -15.13
CA PHE A 182 -7.54 13.43 -16.42
C PHE A 182 -7.05 14.63 -17.24
N HIS A 183 -6.86 15.78 -16.60
CA HIS A 183 -6.30 16.98 -17.24
C HIS A 183 -4.89 16.71 -17.78
N ARG A 184 -4.01 16.15 -16.95
CA ARG A 184 -2.62 15.82 -17.34
C ARG A 184 -2.54 14.71 -18.38
N ALA A 185 -3.51 13.81 -18.40
CA ALA A 185 -3.66 12.81 -19.46
C ALA A 185 -4.14 13.41 -20.80
N GLY A 186 -4.45 14.71 -20.85
CA GLY A 186 -4.80 15.45 -22.06
C GLY A 186 -6.28 15.47 -22.39
N TRP A 187 -7.17 15.13 -21.45
CA TRP A 187 -8.61 15.35 -21.62
C TRP A 187 -8.99 16.79 -21.27
N GLU A 188 -10.07 17.26 -21.88
CA GLU A 188 -10.70 18.52 -21.49
C GLU A 188 -11.46 18.31 -20.18
N VAL A 189 -11.03 19.02 -19.13
CA VAL A 189 -11.54 18.86 -17.76
C VAL A 189 -12.02 20.21 -17.20
N TYR A 190 -13.25 20.21 -16.69
CA TYR A 190 -13.85 21.32 -15.97
C TYR A 190 -14.15 20.94 -14.52
N LEU A 191 -13.90 21.86 -13.59
CA LEU A 191 -14.20 21.71 -12.17
C LEU A 191 -15.30 22.70 -11.79
N ARG A 192 -16.29 22.24 -11.05
CA ARG A 192 -17.31 23.09 -10.45
C ARG A 192 -17.32 22.90 -8.94
N GLU A 193 -17.14 24.00 -8.22
CA GLU A 193 -17.06 24.01 -6.75
C GLU A 193 -18.37 24.46 -6.07
N ASP A 194 -19.40 24.74 -6.88
CA ASP A 194 -20.74 25.11 -6.41
C ASP A 194 -21.80 24.70 -7.44
N TYR A 195 -23.02 24.35 -7.01
CA TYR A 195 -24.02 23.70 -7.89
C TYR A 195 -24.31 24.44 -9.21
N ASN A 196 -24.29 25.78 -9.18
CA ASN A 196 -24.45 26.62 -10.36
C ASN A 196 -23.29 27.62 -10.52
N GLY A 197 -22.18 27.40 -9.82
CA GLY A 197 -21.02 28.29 -9.86
C GLY A 197 -20.29 28.19 -11.19
N THR A 198 -19.52 29.22 -11.54
CA THR A 198 -18.74 29.24 -12.79
C THR A 198 -17.77 28.06 -12.87
N PRO A 199 -17.73 27.32 -14.00
CA PRO A 199 -16.76 26.24 -14.16
C PRO A 199 -15.33 26.81 -14.21
N LYS A 200 -14.40 26.07 -13.62
CA LYS A 200 -12.98 26.35 -13.57
C LYS A 200 -12.22 25.34 -14.43
N LYS A 201 -11.06 25.75 -14.95
CA LYS A 201 -10.11 24.88 -15.64
C LYS A 201 -8.74 24.97 -15.00
N PHE A 202 -7.93 23.93 -15.16
CA PHE A 202 -6.53 23.98 -14.79
C PHE A 202 -5.78 24.97 -15.68
N THR A 203 -4.90 25.77 -15.07
CA THR A 203 -4.05 26.76 -15.76
C THR A 203 -2.78 26.14 -16.33
N GLU A 204 -2.35 25.00 -15.77
CA GLU A 204 -1.22 24.21 -16.24
C GLU A 204 -1.46 23.82 -17.71
N LYS A 205 -0.73 24.44 -18.64
CA LYS A 205 -0.77 24.04 -20.05
C LYS A 205 -0.01 22.74 -20.19
N VAL A 206 -0.69 21.67 -20.63
CA VAL A 206 -0.04 20.43 -21.07
C VAL A 206 0.71 20.75 -22.38
N GLN A 207 2.01 21.03 -22.30
CA GLN A 207 2.81 21.54 -23.42
C GLN A 207 3.30 20.41 -24.36
N ARG A 208 2.38 19.88 -25.19
CA ARG A 208 2.62 18.94 -26.31
C ARG A 208 2.65 17.45 -25.95
N GLU A 209 2.40 16.61 -26.96
CA GLU A 209 2.40 15.14 -26.87
C GLU A 209 3.72 14.54 -26.34
N ALA A 210 4.85 15.21 -26.54
CA ALA A 210 6.15 14.81 -25.98
C ALA A 210 6.19 14.88 -24.45
N ASP A 211 5.50 15.85 -23.85
CA ASP A 211 5.39 15.97 -22.38
C ASP A 211 4.48 14.89 -21.80
N ILE A 212 3.50 14.42 -22.58
CA ILE A 212 2.61 13.32 -22.19
C ILE A 212 3.33 11.98 -22.27
N GLU A 213 4.16 11.75 -23.29
CA GLU A 213 5.02 10.56 -23.35
C GLU A 213 6.06 10.59 -22.22
N HIS A 214 6.67 11.74 -21.94
CA HIS A 214 7.59 11.88 -20.80
C HIS A 214 6.87 11.70 -19.46
N LEU A 215 5.64 12.22 -19.30
CA LEU A 215 4.79 11.95 -18.14
C LEU A 215 4.44 10.46 -18.05
N TYR A 216 4.16 9.79 -19.17
CA TYR A 216 3.89 8.36 -19.20
C TYR A 216 5.12 7.54 -18.80
N GLN A 217 6.31 7.90 -19.30
CA GLN A 217 7.58 7.26 -18.92
C GLN A 217 7.95 7.54 -17.46
N ASP A 218 7.72 8.77 -16.97
CA ASP A 218 7.92 9.14 -15.56
C ASP A 218 6.91 8.44 -14.66
N LEU A 219 5.65 8.28 -15.09
CA LEU A 219 4.62 7.51 -14.39
C LEU A 219 4.95 6.02 -14.40
N VAL A 220 5.46 5.45 -15.50
CA VAL A 220 5.91 4.05 -15.55
C VAL A 220 7.12 3.84 -14.65
N ARG A 221 8.08 4.77 -14.64
CA ARG A 221 9.24 4.73 -13.75
C ARG A 221 8.85 4.87 -12.29
N LYS A 222 7.96 5.82 -11.97
CA LYS A 222 7.39 5.99 -10.63
C LYS A 222 6.57 4.80 -10.23
N ARG A 223 5.77 4.20 -11.12
CA ARG A 223 5.07 2.93 -10.90
C ARG A 223 6.05 1.84 -10.51
N THR A 224 7.16 1.69 -11.22
CA THR A 224 8.19 0.72 -10.83
C THR A 224 8.70 1.00 -9.42
N ILE A 225 8.96 2.27 -9.07
CA ILE A 225 9.40 2.67 -7.72
C ILE A 225 8.30 2.45 -6.66
N TYR A 226 7.03 2.69 -6.98
CA TYR A 226 5.89 2.50 -6.07
C TYR A 226 5.53 1.02 -5.92
N GLU A 227 5.62 0.22 -6.99
CA GLU A 227 5.50 -1.25 -6.94
C GLU A 227 6.67 -1.83 -6.15
N GLU A 228 7.87 -1.28 -6.27
CA GLU A 228 9.03 -1.63 -5.46
C GLU A 228 8.85 -1.17 -4.00
N PHE A 229 8.23 0.00 -3.76
CA PHE A 229 7.91 0.50 -2.43
C PHE A 229 6.79 -0.29 -1.74
N ASP A 230 5.72 -0.64 -2.46
CA ASP A 230 4.64 -1.52 -1.99
C ASP A 230 5.15 -2.95 -1.84
N HIS A 231 6.04 -3.43 -2.71
CA HIS A 231 6.77 -4.66 -2.46
C HIS A 231 7.63 -4.54 -1.22
N LEU A 232 8.32 -3.44 -0.97
CA LEU A 232 9.11 -3.21 0.25
C LEU A 232 8.24 -3.09 1.50
N LYS A 233 7.01 -2.59 1.40
CA LYS A 233 6.05 -2.42 2.49
C LYS A 233 5.30 -3.72 2.81
N LEU A 234 4.88 -4.44 1.77
CA LEU A 234 4.35 -5.80 1.86
C LEU A 234 5.44 -6.75 2.33
N ARG A 235 6.70 -6.55 1.88
CA ARG A 235 7.89 -7.20 2.42
C ARG A 235 8.08 -6.80 3.87
N GLN A 236 8.08 -5.54 4.28
CA GLN A 236 8.14 -5.14 5.69
C GLN A 236 7.04 -5.81 6.53
N GLN A 237 5.80 -5.86 6.04
CA GLN A 237 4.69 -6.53 6.72
C GLN A 237 4.84 -8.06 6.74
N LEU A 238 5.39 -8.65 5.67
CA LEU A 238 5.76 -10.05 5.61
C LEU A 238 6.92 -10.33 6.56
N ILE A 239 7.94 -9.49 6.64
CA ILE A 239 9.07 -9.49 7.58
C ILE A 239 8.53 -9.48 9.01
N THR A 240 7.61 -8.56 9.33
CA THR A 240 6.88 -8.52 10.61
C THR A 240 6.04 -9.78 10.87
N ARG A 241 5.60 -10.51 9.82
CA ARG A 241 4.83 -11.76 9.92
C ARG A 241 5.70 -13.03 9.90
N THR A 242 6.87 -13.02 9.24
CA THR A 242 7.86 -14.10 9.15
C THR A 242 8.89 -14.04 10.27
N TRP A 243 8.78 -13.05 11.17
CA TRP A 243 9.28 -13.06 12.55
C TRP A 243 9.23 -14.47 13.20
N ARG A 244 8.22 -15.27 12.84
CA ARG A 244 7.93 -16.61 13.39
C ARG A 244 8.93 -17.73 13.11
N HIS A 245 9.60 -17.77 11.96
CA HIS A 245 10.23 -19.03 11.53
C HIS A 245 11.75 -19.03 11.48
N GLN A 246 12.42 -17.89 11.63
CA GLN A 246 13.88 -17.84 11.51
C GLN A 246 14.53 -16.75 12.37
N PHE A 247 14.13 -16.69 13.65
CA PHE A 247 15.09 -16.22 14.66
C PHE A 247 16.25 -17.21 14.65
N ASN A 248 17.43 -16.77 14.22
CA ASN A 248 18.59 -17.62 13.95
C ASN A 248 18.94 -18.43 15.21
N SER A 249 18.67 -19.75 15.22
CA SER A 249 18.86 -20.62 16.39
C SER A 249 20.32 -20.58 16.85
N GLU A 250 21.26 -20.55 15.91
CA GLU A 250 22.70 -20.42 16.16
C GLU A 250 23.06 -19.15 16.96
N LEU A 251 22.40 -18.02 16.67
CA LEU A 251 22.63 -16.77 17.39
C LEU A 251 22.09 -16.87 18.82
N MET A 252 20.89 -17.43 19.01
CA MET A 252 20.34 -17.62 20.34
C MET A 252 21.17 -18.58 21.18
N GLU A 253 21.62 -19.68 20.58
CA GLU A 253 22.52 -20.65 21.21
C GLU A 253 23.82 -19.97 21.64
N PHE A 254 24.40 -19.11 20.81
CA PHE A 254 25.57 -18.32 21.21
C PHE A 254 25.29 -17.47 22.46
N PHE A 255 24.15 -16.78 22.52
CA PHE A 255 23.80 -15.95 23.68
C PHE A 255 23.51 -16.80 24.94
N THR A 256 22.77 -17.91 24.81
CA THR A 256 22.47 -18.81 25.93
C THR A 256 23.71 -19.57 26.44
N ASP A 257 24.74 -19.73 25.61
CA ASP A 257 26.04 -20.32 25.97
C ASP A 257 27.01 -19.33 26.63
N ILE A 258 26.94 -18.04 26.26
CA ILE A 258 27.89 -17.03 26.73
C ILE A 258 27.38 -16.27 27.95
N LEU A 259 26.08 -15.95 28.01
CA LEU A 259 25.50 -15.13 29.09
C LEU A 259 25.69 -15.73 30.48
N PRO A 260 25.45 -17.05 30.71
CA PRO A 260 25.71 -17.64 32.03
C PRO A 260 27.18 -17.52 32.46
N LYS A 261 28.12 -17.58 31.51
CA LYS A 261 29.56 -17.48 31.81
C LYS A 261 29.93 -16.05 32.20
N ILE A 262 29.48 -15.06 31.44
CA ILE A 262 29.85 -13.67 31.70
C ILE A 262 29.12 -13.13 32.93
N MET A 263 27.87 -13.54 33.13
CA MET A 263 27.09 -13.13 34.30
C MET A 263 27.33 -14.03 35.52
N GLU A 264 28.24 -15.00 35.45
CA GLU A 264 28.53 -15.94 36.54
C GLU A 264 27.24 -16.53 37.13
N ALA A 265 26.39 -17.11 36.26
CA ALA A 265 25.09 -17.67 36.58
C ALA A 265 24.98 -19.13 36.09
N GLU A 266 23.90 -19.84 36.44
CA GLU A 266 23.76 -21.27 36.11
C GLU A 266 23.03 -21.52 34.79
N ARG A 267 22.01 -20.72 34.44
CA ARG A 267 21.21 -20.92 33.23
C ARG A 267 20.79 -19.60 32.60
N CYS A 268 20.62 -19.63 31.28
CA CYS A 268 20.00 -18.57 30.50
C CYS A 268 18.90 -19.17 29.61
N SER A 269 17.79 -18.44 29.48
CA SER A 269 16.63 -18.78 28.66
C SER A 269 16.21 -17.57 27.84
N ILE A 270 15.85 -17.80 26.58
CA ILE A 270 15.32 -16.77 25.67
C ILE A 270 13.89 -17.13 25.30
N PHE A 271 12.97 -16.20 25.58
CA PHE A 271 11.55 -16.30 25.30
C PHE A 271 11.16 -15.39 24.14
N ILE A 272 10.28 -15.86 23.27
CA ILE A 272 9.73 -15.10 22.14
C ILE A 272 8.23 -14.95 22.30
N HIS A 273 7.74 -13.73 22.09
CA HIS A 273 6.33 -13.39 22.15
C HIS A 273 5.69 -13.57 20.77
N ASP A 274 4.58 -14.29 20.68
CA ASP A 274 3.70 -14.32 19.50
C ASP A 274 2.49 -13.39 19.75
N PRO A 275 2.45 -12.19 19.13
CA PRO A 275 1.36 -11.24 19.34
C PRO A 275 0.01 -11.73 18.82
N GLN A 276 -0.02 -12.57 17.78
CA GLN A 276 -1.28 -12.99 17.16
C GLN A 276 -1.95 -14.11 17.95
N HIS A 277 -1.15 -15.03 18.49
CA HIS A 277 -1.66 -16.12 19.32
C HIS A 277 -1.66 -15.78 20.82
N LYS A 278 -1.10 -14.61 21.20
CA LYS A 278 -0.87 -14.18 22.59
C LYS A 278 -0.10 -15.20 23.42
N LYS A 279 0.79 -15.97 22.78
CA LYS A 279 1.58 -17.04 23.39
C LYS A 279 3.02 -16.61 23.60
N ILE A 280 3.68 -17.22 24.58
CA ILE A 280 5.12 -17.06 24.82
C ILE A 280 5.76 -18.42 24.59
N TRP A 281 6.84 -18.44 23.83
CA TRP A 281 7.59 -19.65 23.52
C TRP A 281 8.98 -19.55 24.11
N LEU A 282 9.39 -20.54 24.89
CA LEU A 282 10.81 -20.74 25.20
C LEU A 282 11.48 -21.24 23.91
N LYS A 283 12.31 -20.40 23.31
CA LYS A 283 12.94 -20.70 22.01
C LYS A 283 14.29 -21.40 22.19
N CYS A 284 15.06 -21.00 23.19
CA CYS A 284 16.37 -21.59 23.51
C CYS A 284 16.64 -21.47 25.02
N GLY A 285 17.33 -22.46 25.60
CA GLY A 285 17.76 -22.40 26.99
C GLY A 285 18.91 -23.36 27.28
N THR A 286 19.72 -23.04 28.30
CA THR A 286 20.85 -23.89 28.71
C THR A 286 20.38 -25.32 29.03
N ASN A 287 20.92 -26.32 28.32
CA ASN A 287 20.54 -27.75 28.41
C ASN A 287 19.09 -28.08 28.00
N VAL A 288 18.43 -27.23 27.23
CA VAL A 288 17.13 -27.51 26.60
C VAL A 288 17.38 -27.72 25.11
N GLY A 289 17.32 -28.97 24.64
CA GLY A 289 17.37 -29.26 23.19
C GLY A 289 16.17 -28.67 22.47
N GLU A 290 16.31 -28.31 21.19
CA GLU A 290 15.32 -27.65 20.31
C GLU A 290 13.87 -28.16 20.52
N LYS A 291 13.18 -27.61 21.51
CA LYS A 291 11.76 -27.81 21.75
C LYS A 291 11.21 -26.47 22.17
N GLU A 292 10.38 -25.92 21.28
CA GLU A 292 9.56 -24.75 21.58
C GLU A 292 8.57 -25.15 22.68
N ILE A 293 8.85 -24.75 23.92
CA ILE A 293 7.96 -25.00 25.05
C ILE A 293 7.05 -23.78 25.19
N GLU A 294 5.74 -23.98 25.09
CA GLU A 294 4.76 -22.94 25.37
C GLU A 294 4.76 -22.60 26.87
N VAL A 295 4.88 -21.31 27.19
CA VAL A 295 4.89 -20.78 28.55
C VAL A 295 3.63 -19.94 28.76
N SER A 296 2.96 -20.15 29.91
CA SER A 296 1.83 -19.32 30.30
C SER A 296 2.28 -17.87 30.46
N ARG A 297 1.52 -16.96 29.85
CA ARG A 297 1.71 -15.51 30.00
C ARG A 297 1.36 -15.04 31.41
N GLU A 298 0.33 -15.62 31.99
CA GLU A 298 -0.14 -15.30 33.34
C GLU A 298 0.72 -16.02 34.39
N GLY A 299 1.27 -15.26 35.33
CA GLY A 299 2.04 -15.76 36.48
C GLY A 299 3.51 -16.10 36.21
N ALA A 300 3.96 -16.06 34.95
CA ALA A 300 5.37 -16.22 34.59
C ALA A 300 6.08 -14.87 34.54
N ILE A 301 7.32 -14.80 35.03
CA ILE A 301 8.10 -13.55 35.07
C ILE A 301 8.45 -13.07 33.66
N ALA A 302 8.75 -13.99 32.73
CA ALA A 302 8.91 -13.64 31.32
C ALA A 302 7.65 -12.99 30.73
N GLY A 303 6.45 -13.44 31.13
CA GLY A 303 5.18 -12.84 30.72
C GLY A 303 5.00 -11.42 31.25
N GLU A 304 5.29 -11.21 32.54
CA GLU A 304 5.28 -9.89 33.18
C GLU A 304 6.24 -8.91 32.47
N VAL A 305 7.46 -9.36 32.17
CA VAL A 305 8.47 -8.55 31.48
C VAL A 305 8.03 -8.21 30.05
N ILE A 306 7.47 -9.17 29.31
CA ILE A 306 6.96 -8.96 27.94
C ILE A 306 5.81 -7.95 27.94
N GLU A 307 4.89 -8.05 28.89
CA GLU A 307 3.74 -7.15 29.02
C GLU A 307 4.12 -5.74 29.43
N THR A 308 4.99 -5.61 30.42
CA THR A 308 5.35 -4.31 31.00
C THR A 308 6.44 -3.61 30.21
N GLY A 309 7.24 -4.35 29.44
CA GLY A 309 8.46 -3.86 28.80
C GLY A 309 9.51 -3.43 29.82
N LYS A 310 9.46 -3.95 31.06
CA LYS A 310 10.36 -3.56 32.16
C LYS A 310 11.08 -4.78 32.71
N ALA A 311 12.36 -4.63 33.03
CA ALA A 311 13.15 -5.68 33.65
C ALA A 311 12.70 -5.97 35.09
N VAL A 312 12.85 -7.24 35.49
CA VAL A 312 12.51 -7.76 36.82
C VAL A 312 13.71 -8.50 37.41
N ILE A 313 14.05 -8.19 38.67
CA ILE A 313 15.03 -8.94 39.48
C ILE A 313 14.29 -9.55 40.67
N LYS A 314 14.53 -10.85 40.94
CA LYS A 314 14.03 -11.52 42.15
C LYS A 314 15.14 -12.37 42.78
N ASN A 315 15.65 -11.92 43.93
CA ASN A 315 16.80 -12.54 44.59
C ASN A 315 16.49 -13.62 45.63
N LYS A 316 15.21 -13.81 45.99
CA LYS A 316 14.77 -14.74 47.04
C LYS A 316 13.56 -15.56 46.59
N LEU A 317 13.77 -16.46 45.63
CA LEU A 317 12.69 -17.27 45.04
C LEU A 317 12.47 -18.62 45.71
N GLU A 318 13.41 -19.06 46.56
CA GLU A 318 13.28 -20.34 47.26
C GLU A 318 12.05 -20.39 48.18
N GLU A 319 11.69 -19.27 48.79
CA GLU A 319 10.60 -19.13 49.77
C GLU A 319 9.26 -18.72 49.12
N VAL A 320 9.27 -18.37 47.84
CA VAL A 320 8.10 -17.82 47.12
C VAL A 320 7.38 -18.93 46.37
N THR A 321 6.06 -19.05 46.56
CA THR A 321 5.20 -19.93 45.77
C THR A 321 4.85 -19.28 44.43
N GLY A 322 4.78 -20.07 43.36
CA GLY A 322 4.49 -19.57 42.02
C GLY A 322 4.75 -20.61 40.93
N ILE A 323 4.54 -20.21 39.68
CA ILE A 323 4.73 -21.08 38.49
C ILE A 323 6.16 -21.62 38.42
N HIS A 324 7.16 -20.84 38.86
CA HIS A 324 8.56 -21.28 38.89
C HIS A 324 8.76 -22.52 39.77
N LYS A 325 8.03 -22.68 40.89
CA LYS A 325 8.11 -23.88 41.73
C LYS A 325 7.54 -25.13 41.05
N GLU A 326 6.49 -24.98 40.26
CA GLU A 326 5.94 -26.10 39.48
C GLU A 326 6.90 -26.57 38.38
N VAL A 327 7.58 -25.61 37.73
CA VAL A 327 8.61 -25.88 36.72
C VAL A 327 9.85 -26.51 37.36
N ASP A 328 10.31 -25.99 38.50
CA ASP A 328 11.40 -26.54 39.31
C ASP A 328 11.14 -28.00 39.68
N GLN A 329 9.93 -28.33 40.18
CA GLN A 329 9.53 -29.70 40.53
C GLN A 329 9.53 -30.64 39.33
N LYS A 330 9.07 -30.19 38.16
CA LYS A 330 9.04 -30.99 36.93
C LYS A 330 10.43 -31.22 36.34
N THR A 331 11.33 -30.25 36.48
CA THR A 331 12.66 -30.26 35.85
C THR A 331 13.77 -30.73 36.79
N GLY A 332 13.51 -30.80 38.10
CA GLY A 332 14.51 -31.08 39.13
C GLY A 332 15.50 -29.93 39.35
N PHE A 333 15.24 -28.76 38.77
CA PHE A 333 16.05 -27.55 38.96
C PHE A 333 15.51 -26.75 40.14
N VAL A 334 16.37 -26.03 40.87
CA VAL A 334 15.96 -25.18 41.99
C VAL A 334 16.33 -23.75 41.67
N THR A 335 15.33 -22.89 41.51
CA THR A 335 15.52 -21.47 41.21
C THR A 335 15.65 -20.67 42.51
N ARG A 336 16.85 -20.14 42.77
CA ARG A 336 17.21 -19.33 43.95
C ARG A 336 16.98 -17.86 43.71
N ASN A 337 17.49 -17.36 42.58
CA ASN A 337 17.34 -16.00 42.13
C ASN A 337 17.30 -15.92 40.61
N LEU A 338 16.74 -14.83 40.08
CA LEU A 338 16.71 -14.57 38.64
C LEU A 338 16.72 -13.07 38.33
N ILE A 339 17.12 -12.80 37.10
CA ILE A 339 16.92 -11.54 36.41
C ILE A 339 16.31 -11.80 35.03
N CYS A 340 15.32 -10.99 34.65
CA CYS A 340 14.66 -11.09 33.36
C CYS A 340 14.50 -9.70 32.74
N VAL A 341 14.92 -9.54 31.48
CA VAL A 341 14.89 -8.26 30.75
C VAL A 341 14.12 -8.39 29.44
N PRO A 342 13.44 -7.33 28.97
CA PRO A 342 12.72 -7.38 27.71
C PRO A 342 13.68 -7.32 26.52
N ILE A 343 13.34 -8.05 25.46
CA ILE A 343 13.89 -7.83 24.13
C ILE A 343 12.94 -6.85 23.44
N LEU A 344 13.36 -5.61 23.28
CA LEU A 344 12.55 -4.56 22.68
C LEU A 344 12.78 -4.54 21.18
N SER A 345 11.70 -4.47 20.39
CA SER A 345 11.84 -4.29 18.95
C SER A 345 12.38 -2.89 18.62
N LEU A 346 13.34 -2.80 17.70
CA LEU A 346 13.83 -1.52 17.17
C LEU A 346 12.91 -0.90 16.13
N THR A 347 12.04 -1.72 15.52
CA THR A 347 11.16 -1.33 14.41
C THR A 347 9.69 -1.22 14.79
N SER A 348 9.27 -1.82 15.91
CA SER A 348 7.91 -1.70 16.44
C SER A 348 7.92 -1.19 17.88
N SER A 349 6.78 -0.70 18.36
CA SER A 349 6.62 -0.32 19.78
C SER A 349 6.31 -1.52 20.69
N GLU A 350 6.51 -2.75 20.21
CA GLU A 350 6.18 -3.98 20.92
C GLU A 350 7.43 -4.67 21.50
N THR A 351 7.21 -5.43 22.58
CA THR A 351 8.23 -6.32 23.14
C THR A 351 8.28 -7.62 22.33
N ALA A 352 9.44 -7.88 21.72
CA ALA A 352 9.73 -9.06 20.92
C ALA A 352 9.81 -10.35 21.75
N GLY A 353 10.25 -10.23 22.99
CA GLY A 353 10.56 -11.39 23.83
C GLY A 353 11.20 -10.98 25.16
N ALA A 354 11.87 -11.93 25.82
CA ALA A 354 12.61 -11.67 27.04
C ALA A 354 13.83 -12.59 27.17
N ILE A 355 14.87 -12.12 27.85
CA ILE A 355 16.02 -12.93 28.27
C ILE A 355 15.96 -13.10 29.79
N GLU A 356 16.01 -14.34 30.25
CA GLU A 356 16.02 -14.70 31.66
C GLU A 356 17.33 -15.40 32.02
N VAL A 357 17.95 -14.99 33.13
CA VAL A 357 19.15 -15.60 33.68
C VAL A 357 18.87 -16.04 35.12
N LEU A 358 19.22 -17.27 35.44
CA LEU A 358 18.89 -17.95 36.70
C LEU A 358 20.14 -18.28 37.51
N ASN A 359 20.00 -18.16 38.83
CA ASN A 359 20.96 -18.59 39.85
C ASN A 359 22.37 -18.01 39.67
N LYS A 360 22.58 -16.78 40.15
CA LYS A 360 23.91 -16.20 40.31
C LYS A 360 24.79 -17.10 41.18
N GLN A 361 26.02 -17.32 40.75
CA GLN A 361 27.00 -18.18 41.41
C GLN A 361 27.58 -17.50 42.67
N GLY A 362 28.04 -18.34 43.59
CA GLY A 362 28.67 -17.90 44.84
C GLY A 362 27.68 -17.35 45.88
N ASN A 363 26.40 -17.76 45.82
CA ASN A 363 25.33 -17.24 46.68
C ASN A 363 25.18 -15.71 46.65
N ARG A 364 25.52 -15.08 45.52
CA ARG A 364 25.28 -13.65 45.30
C ARG A 364 23.89 -13.40 44.76
N GLU A 365 23.49 -12.15 44.85
CA GLU A 365 22.24 -11.61 44.32
C GLU A 365 22.52 -10.89 42.98
N PHE A 366 21.53 -10.83 42.08
CA PHE A 366 21.61 -9.96 40.90
C PHE A 366 21.40 -8.51 41.32
N ASP A 367 22.14 -7.61 40.70
CA ASP A 367 22.10 -6.16 40.94
C ASP A 367 21.79 -5.35 39.67
N ASP A 368 21.85 -4.02 39.79
CA ASP A 368 21.60 -3.10 38.66
C ASP A 368 22.70 -3.15 37.59
N GLU A 369 23.93 -3.56 37.93
CA GLU A 369 25.00 -3.72 36.94
C GLU A 369 24.74 -4.96 36.08
N ASP A 370 24.33 -6.06 36.70
CA ASP A 370 23.86 -7.26 36.03
C ASP A 370 22.67 -6.95 35.10
N LYS A 371 21.74 -6.11 35.55
CA LYS A 371 20.62 -5.64 34.74
C LYS A 371 21.06 -4.87 33.51
N GLN A 372 21.89 -3.84 33.67
CA GLN A 372 22.37 -3.05 32.54
C GLN A 372 23.14 -3.90 31.55
N MET A 373 23.91 -4.87 32.04
CA MET A 373 24.62 -5.81 31.21
C MET A 373 23.66 -6.67 30.37
N LEU A 374 22.64 -7.25 31.01
CA LEU A 374 21.68 -8.11 30.34
C LEU A 374 20.79 -7.32 29.37
N GLU A 375 20.43 -6.07 29.69
CA GLU A 375 19.72 -5.16 28.77
C GLU A 375 20.57 -4.84 27.52
N ARG A 376 21.88 -4.61 27.68
CA ARG A 376 22.79 -4.44 26.53
C ARG A 376 22.88 -5.71 25.68
N ALA A 377 22.92 -6.88 26.32
CA ALA A 377 22.90 -8.14 25.60
C ALA A 377 21.59 -8.33 24.82
N ALA A 378 20.44 -8.00 25.42
CA ALA A 378 19.14 -8.04 24.76
C ALA A 378 19.08 -7.10 23.55
N TYR A 379 19.61 -5.89 23.67
CA TYR A 379 19.74 -4.95 22.55
C TYR A 379 20.62 -5.51 21.42
N HIS A 380 21.78 -6.08 21.75
CA HIS A 380 22.67 -6.66 20.73
C HIS A 380 22.09 -7.91 20.07
N LEU A 381 21.39 -8.76 20.83
CA LEU A 381 20.70 -9.92 20.30
C LEU A 381 19.65 -9.50 19.29
N GLU A 382 18.85 -8.49 19.61
CA GLU A 382 17.82 -7.96 18.72
C GLU A 382 18.44 -7.35 17.46
N MET A 383 19.45 -6.49 17.61
CA MET A 383 20.10 -5.83 16.46
C MET A 383 20.77 -6.85 15.52
N ALA A 384 21.38 -7.89 16.08
CA ALA A 384 21.97 -8.98 15.30
C ALA A 384 20.90 -9.82 14.59
N ALA A 385 19.74 -10.05 15.24
CA ALA A 385 18.60 -10.71 14.61
C ALA A 385 18.03 -9.87 13.46
N GLU A 386 17.84 -8.56 13.63
CA GLU A 386 17.41 -7.66 12.55
C GLU A 386 18.41 -7.63 11.39
N ASN A 387 19.72 -7.56 11.69
CA ASN A 387 20.76 -7.52 10.65
C ASN A 387 20.92 -8.83 9.88
N ALA A 388 20.86 -9.98 10.56
CA ALA A 388 20.91 -11.30 9.94
C ALA A 388 19.70 -11.48 9.01
N PHE A 389 18.54 -11.03 9.48
CA PHE A 389 17.30 -11.01 8.70
C PHE A 389 17.46 -10.16 7.43
N LEU A 390 17.87 -8.90 7.54
CA LEU A 390 18.09 -7.99 6.40
C LEU A 390 19.11 -8.54 5.39
N SER A 391 20.15 -9.23 5.87
CA SER A 391 21.21 -9.80 5.03
C SER A 391 20.74 -11.03 4.25
N GLN A 392 20.00 -11.95 4.87
CA GLN A 392 19.42 -13.12 4.20
C GLN A 392 18.39 -12.69 3.15
N ASP A 393 17.60 -11.68 3.48
CA ASP A 393 16.66 -11.03 2.57
C ASP A 393 17.36 -10.44 1.32
N MET A 394 18.51 -9.79 1.50
CA MET A 394 19.30 -9.25 0.40
C MET A 394 19.83 -10.38 -0.51
N LEU A 395 20.23 -11.52 0.07
CA LEU A 395 20.70 -12.69 -0.66
C LEU A 395 19.57 -13.35 -1.47
N ASP A 396 18.41 -13.61 -0.86
CA ASP A 396 17.27 -14.21 -1.55
C ASP A 396 16.74 -13.32 -2.68
N PHE A 397 16.73 -12.01 -2.44
CA PHE A 397 16.38 -11.04 -3.48
C PHE A 397 17.38 -11.03 -4.63
N SER A 398 18.68 -11.08 -4.34
CA SER A 398 19.72 -11.18 -5.37
C SER A 398 19.56 -12.45 -6.24
N ALA A 399 19.16 -13.57 -5.62
CA ALA A 399 18.88 -14.82 -6.33
C ALA A 399 17.64 -14.69 -7.24
N LEU A 400 16.55 -14.10 -6.74
CA LEU A 400 15.34 -13.83 -7.53
C LEU A 400 15.62 -12.89 -8.71
N LEU A 401 16.37 -11.82 -8.48
CA LEU A 401 16.80 -10.90 -9.54
C LEU A 401 17.66 -11.60 -10.58
N SER A 402 18.63 -12.42 -10.15
CA SER A 402 19.47 -13.18 -11.07
C SER A 402 18.63 -14.09 -11.98
N HIS A 403 17.61 -14.73 -11.42
CA HIS A 403 16.69 -15.60 -12.17
C HIS A 403 15.81 -14.80 -13.15
N GLN A 404 15.31 -13.62 -12.75
CA GLN A 404 14.55 -12.74 -13.65
C GLN A 404 15.41 -12.15 -14.77
N VAL A 405 16.62 -11.70 -14.46
CA VAL A 405 17.60 -11.22 -15.44
C VAL A 405 17.94 -12.32 -16.43
N GLN A 406 18.13 -13.56 -15.96
CA GLN A 406 18.39 -14.71 -16.82
C GLN A 406 17.21 -15.04 -17.73
N LYS A 407 15.96 -14.99 -17.22
CA LYS A 407 14.74 -15.19 -18.03
C LYS A 407 14.58 -14.10 -19.11
N SER A 408 14.86 -12.85 -18.77
CA SER A 408 14.85 -11.73 -19.72
C SER A 408 15.96 -11.84 -20.77
N SER A 409 17.15 -12.30 -20.39
CA SER A 409 18.26 -12.61 -21.31
C SER A 409 17.90 -13.73 -22.31
N TRP A 410 17.25 -14.80 -21.83
CA TRP A 410 16.71 -15.84 -22.71
C TRP A 410 15.68 -15.29 -23.68
N MET A 411 14.73 -14.47 -23.23
CA MET A 411 13.72 -13.85 -24.12
C MET A 411 14.37 -12.95 -25.20
N MET A 412 15.36 -12.15 -24.84
CA MET A 412 16.12 -11.31 -25.79
C MET A 412 16.85 -12.15 -26.85
N THR A 413 17.39 -13.30 -26.46
CA THR A 413 18.06 -14.25 -27.37
C THR A 413 17.08 -14.85 -28.37
N TRP A 414 15.90 -15.29 -27.92
CA TRP A 414 14.84 -15.82 -28.79
C TRP A 414 14.24 -14.75 -29.71
N TRP A 415 14.10 -13.51 -29.23
CA TRP A 415 13.71 -12.38 -30.07
C TRP A 415 14.74 -12.08 -31.15
N GLY A 416 16.03 -12.13 -30.82
CA GLY A 416 17.13 -11.98 -31.78
C GLY A 416 17.09 -13.05 -32.87
N ILE A 417 16.86 -14.31 -32.51
CA ILE A 417 16.69 -15.41 -33.46
C ILE A 417 15.46 -15.19 -34.35
N GLY A 418 14.32 -14.78 -33.76
CA GLY A 418 13.10 -14.46 -34.51
C GLY A 418 13.28 -13.33 -35.52
N LEU A 419 14.02 -12.28 -35.16
CA LEU A 419 14.35 -11.17 -36.06
C LEU A 419 15.28 -11.63 -37.21
N TRP A 420 16.24 -12.52 -36.92
CA TRP A 420 17.10 -13.15 -37.93
C TRP A 420 16.31 -14.01 -38.93
N VAL A 421 15.33 -14.78 -38.46
CA VAL A 421 14.46 -15.58 -39.34
C VAL A 421 13.60 -14.65 -40.22
N LEU A 422 13.03 -13.59 -39.64
CA LEU A 422 12.19 -12.64 -40.37
C LEU A 422 12.97 -11.95 -41.49
N THR A 423 14.21 -11.53 -41.22
CA THR A 423 15.10 -10.89 -42.20
C THR A 423 15.55 -11.85 -43.31
N ALA A 424 15.78 -13.13 -42.99
CA ALA A 424 16.08 -14.15 -43.99
C ALA A 424 14.89 -14.42 -44.95
N VAL A 425 13.66 -14.47 -44.42
CA VAL A 425 12.44 -14.66 -45.22
C VAL A 425 12.16 -13.46 -46.12
N THR A 426 12.33 -12.23 -45.62
CA THR A 426 12.14 -11.03 -46.43
C THR A 426 13.22 -10.90 -47.51
N ALA A 427 14.47 -11.25 -47.21
CA ALA A 427 15.53 -11.32 -48.22
C ALA A 427 15.20 -12.35 -49.31
N GLY A 428 14.77 -13.56 -48.92
CA GLY A 428 14.37 -14.64 -49.83
C GLY A 428 13.20 -14.25 -50.75
N THR A 429 12.16 -13.62 -50.20
CA THR A 429 11.01 -13.16 -50.97
C THR A 429 11.36 -11.99 -51.90
N LEU A 430 12.27 -11.09 -51.50
CA LEU A 430 12.79 -10.05 -52.39
C LEU A 430 13.59 -10.65 -53.55
N THR A 431 14.47 -11.61 -53.28
CA THR A 431 15.23 -12.29 -54.34
C THR A 431 14.33 -13.03 -55.30
N TRP A 432 13.29 -13.72 -54.80
CA TRP A 432 12.30 -14.39 -55.64
C TRP A 432 11.48 -13.42 -56.50
N TYR A 433 11.05 -12.31 -55.90
CA TYR A 433 10.32 -11.25 -56.61
C TYR A 433 11.18 -10.58 -57.71
N LEU A 434 12.47 -10.35 -57.43
CA LEU A 434 13.41 -9.81 -58.41
C LEU A 434 13.68 -10.82 -59.55
N LEU A 435 13.81 -12.11 -59.23
CA LEU A 435 13.92 -13.19 -60.22
C LEU A 435 12.70 -13.26 -61.14
N LEU A 436 11.48 -13.17 -60.58
CA LEU A 436 10.24 -13.15 -61.36
C LEU A 436 10.14 -11.92 -62.27
N LYS A 437 10.68 -10.76 -61.86
CA LYS A 437 10.72 -9.56 -62.70
C LYS A 437 11.79 -9.59 -63.79
N LEU A 438 12.84 -10.36 -63.61
CA LEU A 438 13.97 -10.48 -64.54
C LEU A 438 13.77 -11.61 -65.57
N LEU A 439 12.68 -12.39 -65.46
CA LEU A 439 12.30 -13.43 -66.43
C LEU A 439 10.95 -13.10 -67.11
N PRO A 440 10.84 -12.09 -67.99
CA PRO A 440 9.62 -11.90 -68.79
C PRO A 440 9.53 -12.81 -70.02
N ASP A 441 10.62 -13.43 -70.46
CA ASP A 441 10.69 -14.17 -71.73
C ASP A 441 11.36 -15.54 -71.58
N LEU A 442 10.66 -16.48 -70.94
CA LEU A 442 10.96 -17.92 -70.99
C LEU A 442 9.69 -18.74 -71.16
#